data_AF-A0A844YTC5-F1
#
_entry.id   AF-A0A844YTC5-F1
#
_cell.length_a   1.000
_cell.length_b   1.000
_cell.length_c   1.000
_cell.angle_alpha   90.00
_cell.angle_beta   90.00
_cell.angle_gamma   90.00
#
_symmetry.space_group_name_H-M   'P 1'
#
loop_
_entity.id
_entity.type
_entity.pdbx_description
1 polymer ?
#
loop_
_entity_poly.entity_id
_entity_poly.type
_entity_poly.pdbx_seq_one_letter_code
_entity_poly.pdbx_strand_id
1 'polypeptide(L)'
;MTVPKQFSANYIPIKYFLSSFRALSDGRGGIRHLKHLLTQPNFLLSEWKIVWIGTCTTLRSAIDLFRVDSRSCLDSRIRDEINVEWKLIKADPSKHQIYWEFLKKERDNIIHEYKWSAYEAWLSPDGEVQAPPSILGGLLGRGDGSPIILMRNGFYKGQDSCNLLEQAADWVQDRIFAAIGRAGYDPDEKRGASNFERMPETNLKIIGPLAAQFNAKA
;
A
#
# COMPACT_ATOMS: atom_id res chain seq x y z
N MET A 1 28.40 5.91 -7.55
CA MET A 1 28.65 5.15 -6.30
C MET A 1 28.75 3.68 -6.65
N THR A 2 29.89 3.05 -6.40
CA THR A 2 30.11 1.61 -6.62
C THR A 2 29.44 0.83 -5.49
N VAL A 3 28.44 0.01 -5.83
CA VAL A 3 27.76 -0.86 -4.87
C VAL A 3 28.76 -1.94 -4.39
N PRO A 4 28.83 -2.26 -3.09
CA PRO A 4 29.73 -3.31 -2.61
C PRO A 4 29.48 -4.63 -3.37
N LYS A 5 30.55 -5.32 -3.80
CA LYS A 5 30.50 -6.57 -4.60
C LYS A 5 29.60 -7.67 -4.01
N GLN A 6 29.31 -7.60 -2.71
CA GLN A 6 28.43 -8.53 -2.00
C GLN A 6 26.96 -8.45 -2.45
N PHE A 7 26.53 -7.33 -3.06
CA PHE A 7 25.15 -7.12 -3.51
C PHE A 7 24.96 -7.30 -5.02
N SER A 8 26.03 -7.57 -5.80
CA SER A 8 25.92 -7.71 -7.26
C SER A 8 25.12 -8.94 -7.70
N ALA A 9 24.86 -9.87 -6.79
CA ALA A 9 24.04 -11.06 -7.02
C ALA A 9 22.60 -10.92 -6.50
N ASN A 10 22.19 -9.75 -6.00
CA ASN A 10 20.85 -9.55 -5.47
C ASN A 10 19.89 -9.12 -6.57
N TYR A 11 18.81 -9.88 -6.72
CA TYR A 11 17.74 -9.60 -7.65
C TYR A 11 16.45 -9.33 -6.88
N ILE A 12 15.84 -8.18 -7.12
CA ILE A 12 14.58 -7.78 -6.48
C ILE A 12 13.52 -7.51 -7.54
N PRO A 13 12.23 -7.72 -7.23
CA PRO A 13 11.15 -7.34 -8.13
C PRO A 13 11.18 -5.85 -8.51
N ILE A 14 10.84 -5.55 -9.76
CA ILE A 14 10.85 -4.17 -10.32
C ILE A 14 10.06 -3.20 -9.43
N LYS A 15 8.91 -3.62 -8.92
CA LYS A 15 8.06 -2.78 -8.05
C LYS A 15 8.82 -2.19 -6.85
N TYR A 16 9.81 -2.90 -6.29
CA TYR A 16 10.57 -2.41 -5.12
C TYR A 16 11.59 -1.30 -5.43
N PHE A 17 11.89 -1.05 -6.71
CA PHE A 17 12.71 0.10 -7.08
C PHE A 17 11.94 1.42 -7.01
N LEU A 18 10.60 1.39 -7.04
CA LEU A 18 9.77 2.57 -7.00
C LEU A 18 9.52 3.03 -5.55
N SER A 19 9.73 4.31 -5.28
CA SER A 19 9.44 4.91 -3.99
C SER A 19 7.93 4.91 -3.71
N SER A 20 7.13 5.11 -4.75
CA SER A 20 5.66 5.00 -4.70
C SER A 20 5.20 3.64 -4.18
N PHE A 21 5.81 2.55 -4.64
CA PHE A 21 5.45 1.21 -4.18
C PHE A 21 5.86 0.95 -2.73
N ARG A 22 7.00 1.49 -2.28
CA ARG A 22 7.40 1.40 -0.86
C ARG A 22 6.40 2.11 0.04
N ALA A 23 6.00 3.33 -0.34
CA ALA A 23 4.94 4.05 0.36
C ALA A 23 3.61 3.28 0.35
N LEU A 24 3.21 2.67 -0.76
CA LEU A 24 2.05 1.77 -0.79
C LEU A 24 2.18 0.61 0.21
N SER A 25 3.35 -0.05 0.27
CA SER A 25 3.62 -1.13 1.21
C SER A 25 3.48 -0.68 2.66
N ASP A 26 4.01 0.49 3.00
CA ASP A 26 3.86 1.10 4.32
C ASP A 26 2.39 1.44 4.62
N GLY A 27 1.66 1.95 3.63
CA GLY A 27 0.22 2.21 3.71
C GLY A 27 -0.57 0.94 4.03
N ARG A 28 -0.30 -0.18 3.35
CA ARG A 28 -0.90 -1.48 3.69
C ARG A 28 -0.53 -1.95 5.09
N GLY A 29 0.67 -1.62 5.57
CA GLY A 29 1.07 -1.80 6.97
C GLY A 29 0.17 -1.01 7.93
N GLY A 30 -0.07 0.27 7.63
CA GLY A 30 -0.98 1.14 8.39
C GLY A 30 -2.41 0.61 8.45
N ILE A 31 -2.95 0.10 7.34
CA ILE A 31 -4.28 -0.55 7.30
C ILE A 31 -4.33 -1.75 8.25
N ARG A 32 -3.35 -2.64 8.19
CA ARG A 32 -3.29 -3.82 9.06
C ARG A 32 -3.19 -3.41 10.53
N HIS A 33 -2.40 -2.39 10.84
CA HIS A 33 -2.30 -1.85 12.19
C HIS A 33 -3.64 -1.28 12.66
N LEU A 34 -4.33 -0.50 11.83
CA LEU A 34 -5.65 0.04 12.16
C LEU A 34 -6.68 -1.07 12.42
N LYS A 35 -6.75 -2.07 11.55
CA LYS A 35 -7.62 -3.24 11.75
C LYS A 35 -7.29 -3.97 13.05
N HIS A 36 -6.00 -4.16 13.34
CA HIS A 36 -5.58 -4.78 14.59
C HIS A 36 -6.01 -3.96 15.82
N LEU A 37 -5.83 -2.64 15.79
CA LEU A 37 -6.27 -1.76 16.88
C LEU A 37 -7.77 -1.87 17.16
N LEU A 38 -8.61 -1.96 16.11
CA LEU A 38 -10.05 -2.14 16.27
C LEU A 38 -10.44 -3.49 16.89
N THR A 39 -9.55 -4.48 16.89
CA THR A 39 -9.80 -5.77 17.58
C THR A 39 -9.40 -5.76 19.06
N GLN A 40 -8.71 -4.71 19.54
CA GLN A 40 -8.18 -4.68 20.90
C GLN A 40 -9.24 -4.18 21.91
N PRO A 41 -9.37 -4.85 23.08
CA PRO A 41 -10.40 -4.50 24.08
C PRO A 41 -10.14 -3.18 24.81
N ASN A 42 -8.88 -2.72 24.85
CA ASN A 42 -8.47 -1.50 25.56
C ASN A 42 -8.23 -0.31 24.61
N PHE A 43 -8.81 -0.38 23.42
CA PHE A 43 -8.63 0.65 22.39
C PHE A 43 -8.98 2.05 22.95
N LEU A 44 -7.98 2.91 23.05
CA LEU A 44 -8.16 4.31 23.43
C LEU A 44 -8.79 5.06 22.24
N LEU A 45 -9.89 5.78 22.49
CA LEU A 45 -10.76 6.55 21.56
C LEU A 45 -10.06 7.60 20.65
N SER A 46 -8.72 7.65 20.60
CA SER A 46 -7.96 8.59 19.77
C SER A 46 -6.80 7.97 19.00
N GLU A 47 -6.34 6.76 19.33
CA GLU A 47 -5.16 6.16 18.68
C GLU A 47 -5.39 5.88 17.20
N TRP A 48 -6.59 5.44 16.84
CA TRP A 48 -6.92 5.22 15.43
C TRP A 48 -6.82 6.48 14.58
N LYS A 49 -7.03 7.67 15.14
CA LYS A 49 -6.93 8.93 14.37
C LYS A 49 -5.52 9.17 13.88
N ILE A 50 -4.53 8.77 14.69
CA ILE A 50 -3.10 8.86 14.36
C ILE A 50 -2.74 7.82 13.29
N VAL A 51 -3.21 6.58 13.46
CA VAL A 51 -2.96 5.54 12.46
C VAL A 51 -3.69 5.85 11.15
N TRP A 52 -4.90 6.39 11.22
CA TRP A 52 -5.72 6.84 10.09
C TRP A 52 -5.02 7.92 9.27
N ILE A 53 -4.63 9.04 9.92
CA ILE A 53 -3.95 10.12 9.20
C ILE A 53 -2.63 9.63 8.59
N GLY A 54 -1.87 8.82 9.32
CA GLY A 54 -0.63 8.22 8.82
C GLY A 54 -0.88 7.37 7.59
N THR A 55 -1.91 6.52 7.62
CA THR A 55 -2.27 5.63 6.51
C THR A 55 -2.75 6.42 5.29
N CYS A 56 -3.70 7.35 5.45
CA CYS A 56 -4.19 8.20 4.36
C CYS A 56 -3.04 9.01 3.73
N THR A 57 -2.17 9.58 4.56
CA THR A 57 -1.03 10.39 4.10
C THR A 57 0.00 9.56 3.35
N THR A 58 0.27 8.35 3.82
CA THR A 58 1.22 7.43 3.17
C THR A 58 0.68 6.91 1.84
N LEU A 59 -0.60 6.52 1.77
CA LEU A 59 -1.24 6.11 0.51
C LEU A 59 -1.33 7.26 -0.49
N ARG A 60 -1.64 8.47 -0.04
CA ARG A 60 -1.56 9.67 -0.89
C ARG A 60 -0.14 9.89 -1.40
N SER A 61 0.85 9.80 -0.51
CA SER A 61 2.26 9.98 -0.84
C SER A 61 2.71 8.99 -1.91
N ALA A 62 2.20 7.75 -1.91
CA ALA A 62 2.50 6.77 -2.95
C ALA A 62 2.18 7.31 -4.36
N ILE A 63 1.09 8.05 -4.54
CA ILE A 63 0.74 8.69 -5.82
C ILE A 63 1.58 9.95 -6.07
N ASP A 64 1.74 10.82 -5.07
CA ASP A 64 2.54 12.04 -5.21
C ASP A 64 4.01 11.72 -5.58
N LEU A 65 4.52 10.56 -5.14
CA LEU A 65 5.86 10.04 -5.45
C LEU A 65 6.04 9.60 -6.90
N PHE A 66 5.00 9.52 -7.74
CA PHE A 66 5.16 9.31 -9.18
C PHE A 66 6.05 10.40 -9.80
N ARG A 67 6.00 11.63 -9.24
CA ARG A 67 6.85 12.76 -9.65
C ARG A 67 8.34 12.53 -9.35
N VAL A 68 8.63 11.77 -8.30
CA VAL A 68 9.99 11.41 -7.90
C VAL A 68 10.46 10.22 -8.73
N ASP A 69 9.63 9.18 -8.82
CA ASP A 69 9.96 7.96 -9.56
C ASP A 69 10.18 8.22 -11.06
N SER A 70 9.40 9.12 -11.68
CA SER A 70 9.62 9.59 -13.06
C SER A 70 10.93 10.35 -13.30
N ARG A 71 11.62 10.77 -12.24
CA ARG A 71 12.93 11.45 -12.31
C ARG A 71 14.08 10.58 -11.80
N SER A 72 13.80 9.33 -11.44
CA SER A 72 14.77 8.40 -10.88
C SER A 72 15.79 7.92 -11.93
N CYS A 73 16.76 7.10 -11.50
CA CYS A 73 17.73 6.48 -12.39
C CYS A 73 17.24 5.14 -13.00
N LEU A 74 15.94 4.87 -12.96
CA LEU A 74 15.33 3.69 -13.57
C LEU A 74 15.34 3.75 -15.11
N ASP A 75 15.05 2.60 -15.74
CA ASP A 75 14.83 2.51 -17.18
C ASP A 75 13.83 3.59 -17.63
N SER A 76 14.18 4.31 -18.71
CA SER A 76 13.40 5.45 -19.18
C SER A 76 11.95 5.10 -19.48
N ARG A 77 11.66 3.88 -19.95
CA ARG A 77 10.29 3.43 -20.25
C ARG A 77 9.42 3.43 -19.00
N ILE A 78 9.94 2.95 -17.86
CA ILE A 78 9.20 2.97 -16.59
C ILE A 78 8.96 4.41 -16.14
N ARG A 79 9.99 5.26 -16.22
CA ARG A 79 9.89 6.66 -15.81
C ARG A 79 8.86 7.43 -16.62
N ASP A 80 8.85 7.21 -17.93
CA ASP A 80 7.95 7.88 -18.86
C ASP A 80 6.50 7.43 -18.62
N GLU A 81 6.25 6.13 -18.45
CA GLU A 81 4.92 5.60 -18.17
C GLU A 81 4.36 6.01 -16.80
N ILE A 82 5.22 6.09 -15.77
CA ILE A 82 4.84 6.64 -14.45
C ILE A 82 4.48 8.12 -14.56
N ASN A 83 5.23 8.90 -15.34
CA ASN A 83 4.91 10.31 -15.60
C ASN A 83 3.58 10.46 -16.36
N VAL A 84 3.31 9.58 -17.34
CA VAL A 84 2.03 9.54 -18.05
C VAL A 84 0.90 9.22 -17.10
N GLU A 85 1.01 8.19 -16.26
CA GLU A 85 -0.03 7.84 -15.28
C GLU A 85 -0.32 9.00 -14.34
N TRP A 86 0.70 9.71 -13.85
CA TRP A 86 0.51 10.90 -13.03
C TRP A 86 -0.23 12.02 -13.77
N LYS A 87 0.08 12.25 -15.05
CA LYS A 87 -0.64 13.23 -15.88
C LYS A 87 -2.10 12.84 -16.05
N LEU A 88 -2.40 11.56 -16.28
CA LEU A 88 -3.76 11.05 -16.40
C LEU A 88 -4.56 11.27 -15.11
N ILE A 89 -3.98 10.92 -13.95
CA ILE A 89 -4.61 11.12 -12.64
C ILE A 89 -5.01 12.58 -12.40
N LYS A 90 -4.17 13.51 -12.86
CA LYS A 90 -4.44 14.96 -12.77
C LYS A 90 -5.45 15.47 -13.79
N ALA A 91 -5.43 14.93 -15.00
CA ALA A 91 -6.25 15.42 -16.09
C ALA A 91 -7.73 15.10 -15.89
N ASP A 92 -8.06 13.98 -15.22
CA ASP A 92 -9.44 13.54 -15.02
C ASP A 92 -9.76 13.20 -13.56
N PRO A 93 -9.91 14.20 -12.67
CA PRO A 93 -10.22 13.95 -11.26
C PRO A 93 -11.49 13.12 -11.05
N SER A 94 -12.45 13.22 -11.96
CA SER A 94 -13.74 12.52 -11.89
C SER A 94 -13.59 11.01 -12.00
N LYS A 95 -12.58 10.51 -12.72
CA LYS A 95 -12.26 9.07 -12.83
C LYS A 95 -11.31 8.58 -11.73
N HIS A 96 -10.79 9.49 -10.91
CA HIS A 96 -9.79 9.20 -9.88
C HIS A 96 -10.27 9.64 -8.49
N GLN A 97 -11.55 9.40 -8.20
CA GLN A 97 -12.22 9.83 -6.97
C GLN A 97 -11.57 9.30 -5.69
N ILE A 98 -11.02 8.08 -5.70
CA ILE A 98 -10.28 7.53 -4.55
C ILE A 98 -9.12 8.45 -4.15
N TYR A 99 -8.41 9.00 -5.14
CA TYR A 99 -7.33 9.93 -4.87
C TYR A 99 -7.86 11.32 -4.49
N TRP A 100 -8.76 11.90 -5.29
CA TRP A 100 -9.17 13.29 -5.13
C TRP A 100 -10.18 13.52 -4.01
N GLU A 101 -11.24 12.72 -3.95
CA GLU A 101 -12.34 12.88 -2.99
C GLU A 101 -12.10 12.18 -1.66
N PHE A 102 -11.14 11.25 -1.61
CA PHE A 102 -10.77 10.57 -0.37
C PHE A 102 -9.35 10.90 0.09
N LEU A 103 -8.30 10.29 -0.48
CA LEU A 103 -6.94 10.39 0.07
C LEU A 103 -6.43 11.83 0.18
N LYS A 104 -6.61 12.63 -0.88
CA LYS A 104 -6.17 14.03 -0.90
C LYS A 104 -7.00 14.87 0.06
N LYS A 105 -8.32 14.79 -0.06
CA LYS A 105 -9.28 15.58 0.73
C LYS A 105 -9.19 15.28 2.22
N GLU A 106 -9.08 14.02 2.61
CA GLU A 106 -8.98 13.62 4.02
C GLU A 106 -7.71 14.18 4.65
N ARG A 107 -6.57 14.05 3.97
CA ARG A 107 -5.32 14.67 4.44
C ARG A 107 -5.44 16.20 4.51
N ASP A 108 -6.04 16.84 3.51
CA ASP A 108 -6.18 18.30 3.47
C ASP A 108 -7.08 18.79 4.61
N ASN A 109 -8.21 18.11 4.87
CA ASN A 109 -9.11 18.39 5.99
C ASN A 109 -8.41 18.26 7.34
N ILE A 110 -7.61 17.20 7.54
CA ILE A 110 -6.93 16.98 8.82
C ILE A 110 -5.80 17.99 9.04
N ILE A 111 -4.98 18.25 8.01
CA ILE A 111 -3.84 19.19 8.14
C ILE A 111 -4.31 20.64 8.29
N HIS A 112 -5.30 21.06 7.52
CA HIS A 112 -5.72 22.47 7.47
C HIS A 112 -6.82 22.82 8.46
N GLU A 113 -7.69 21.87 8.79
CA GLU A 113 -8.87 22.13 9.64
C GLU A 113 -8.95 21.25 10.88
N TYR A 114 -8.04 20.28 11.05
CA TYR A 114 -8.08 19.28 12.12
C TYR A 114 -9.45 18.57 12.20
N LYS A 115 -10.00 18.23 11.02
CA LYS A 115 -11.29 17.53 10.87
C LYS A 115 -11.09 16.19 10.20
N TRP A 116 -11.74 15.16 10.75
CA TRP A 116 -11.82 13.83 10.16
C TRP A 116 -13.18 13.67 9.48
N SER A 117 -13.18 13.13 8.26
CA SER A 117 -14.42 12.64 7.65
C SER A 117 -14.78 11.25 8.15
N ALA A 118 -13.87 10.54 8.81
CA ALA A 118 -14.14 9.28 9.50
C ALA A 118 -14.60 9.49 10.95
N TYR A 119 -15.41 8.58 11.47
CA TYR A 119 -15.85 8.56 12.87
C TYR A 119 -16.04 7.13 13.39
N GLU A 120 -15.94 6.97 14.70
CA GLU A 120 -16.16 5.69 15.37
C GLU A 120 -17.66 5.38 15.47
N ALA A 121 -18.00 4.12 15.22
CA ALA A 121 -19.33 3.57 15.39
C ALA A 121 -19.23 2.15 15.97
N TRP A 122 -20.33 1.64 16.51
CA TRP A 122 -20.42 0.27 17.02
C TRP A 122 -21.41 -0.49 16.16
N LEU A 123 -21.01 -1.68 15.70
CA LEU A 123 -21.86 -2.54 14.88
C LEU A 123 -22.36 -3.70 15.74
N SER A 124 -23.68 -3.91 15.79
CA SER A 124 -24.27 -5.08 16.41
C SER A 124 -23.93 -6.36 15.64
N PRO A 125 -24.11 -7.55 16.23
CA PRO A 125 -24.00 -8.82 15.50
C PRO A 125 -24.92 -8.90 14.28
N ASP A 126 -26.05 -8.18 14.31
CA ASP A 126 -27.05 -8.11 13.25
C ASP A 126 -26.70 -7.07 12.16
N GLY A 127 -25.59 -6.34 12.31
CA GLY A 127 -25.11 -5.37 11.32
C GLY A 127 -25.69 -3.96 11.47
N GLU A 128 -26.42 -3.67 12.54
CA GLU A 128 -26.96 -2.33 12.80
C GLU A 128 -25.96 -1.44 13.55
N VAL A 129 -25.92 -0.16 13.19
CA VAL A 129 -25.09 0.83 13.89
C VAL A 129 -25.75 1.20 15.23
N GLN A 130 -25.06 0.95 16.32
CA GLN A 130 -25.50 1.20 17.69
C GLN A 130 -24.72 2.34 18.34
N ALA A 131 -25.28 2.85 19.44
CA ALA A 131 -24.60 3.80 20.30
C ALA A 131 -23.36 3.17 20.95
N PRO A 132 -22.30 3.96 21.25
CA PRO A 132 -21.16 3.47 22.00
C PRO A 132 -21.61 2.86 23.33
N PRO A 133 -20.95 1.76 23.80
CA PRO A 133 -21.20 1.24 25.12
C PRO A 133 -20.88 2.30 26.17
N SER A 134 -21.70 2.36 27.22
CA SER A 134 -21.40 3.22 28.37
C SER A 134 -20.04 2.85 28.97
N ILE A 135 -19.35 3.79 29.62
CA ILE A 135 -18.04 3.54 30.26
C ILE A 135 -18.12 2.31 31.19
N LEU A 136 -19.22 2.17 31.94
CA LEU A 136 -19.48 1.02 32.80
C LEU A 136 -19.74 -0.26 31.99
N GLY A 137 -20.46 -0.17 30.87
CA GLY A 137 -20.71 -1.29 29.95
C GLY A 137 -19.45 -1.80 29.25
N GLY A 138 -18.53 -0.90 28.88
CA GLY A 138 -17.22 -1.23 28.30
C GLY A 138 -16.31 -1.93 29.32
N LEU A 139 -16.26 -1.45 30.57
CA LEU A 139 -15.51 -2.09 31.66
C LEU A 139 -16.02 -3.49 32.02
N LEU A 140 -17.31 -3.74 31.85
CA LEU A 140 -17.94 -5.02 32.15
C LEU A 140 -17.93 -5.99 30.95
N GLY A 141 -17.39 -5.58 29.79
CA GLY A 141 -17.40 -6.39 28.57
C GLY A 141 -18.81 -6.76 28.09
N ARG A 142 -19.81 -5.91 28.38
CA ARG A 142 -21.23 -6.17 28.12
C ARG A 142 -21.77 -5.57 26.82
N GLY A 143 -20.91 -5.00 25.99
CA GLY A 143 -21.26 -4.55 24.65
C GLY A 143 -21.05 -5.70 23.66
N ASP A 144 -22.12 -6.18 23.07
CA ASP A 144 -22.19 -7.12 21.96
C ASP A 144 -21.81 -6.48 20.61
N GLY A 145 -21.62 -5.16 20.58
CA GLY A 145 -21.19 -4.43 19.40
C GLY A 145 -19.67 -4.35 19.23
N SER A 146 -19.18 -4.56 18.01
CA SER A 146 -17.75 -4.39 17.66
C SER A 146 -17.48 -2.96 17.16
N PRO A 147 -16.36 -2.34 17.55
CA PRO A 147 -16.00 -1.01 17.07
C PRO A 147 -15.62 -1.06 15.59
N ILE A 148 -16.16 -0.11 14.82
CA ILE A 148 -15.87 0.11 13.42
C ILE A 148 -15.62 1.59 13.16
N ILE A 149 -15.05 1.91 12.01
CA ILE A 149 -14.85 3.29 11.57
C ILE A 149 -15.66 3.48 10.30
N LEU A 150 -16.51 4.52 10.28
CA LEU A 150 -17.37 4.85 9.15
C LEU A 150 -17.05 6.24 8.61
N MET A 151 -17.27 6.43 7.31
CA MET A 151 -17.22 7.75 6.69
C MET A 151 -18.49 8.55 7.00
N ARG A 152 -18.35 9.71 7.64
CA ARG A 152 -19.42 10.64 8.04
C ARG A 152 -20.07 11.36 6.87
N ASN A 153 -19.27 11.78 5.89
CA ASN A 153 -19.69 12.68 4.82
C ASN A 153 -18.89 12.44 3.52
N GLY A 154 -19.25 13.20 2.48
CA GLY A 154 -18.59 13.13 1.18
C GLY A 154 -19.06 11.98 0.30
N PHE A 155 -18.28 11.70 -0.74
CA PHE A 155 -18.61 10.71 -1.77
C PHE A 155 -18.77 9.28 -1.21
N TYR A 156 -18.04 8.98 -0.13
CA TYR A 156 -17.99 7.65 0.48
C TYR A 156 -18.81 7.55 1.77
N LYS A 157 -19.77 8.45 2.01
CA LYS A 157 -20.59 8.46 3.23
C LYS A 157 -21.19 7.09 3.54
N GLY A 158 -21.08 6.66 4.80
CA GLY A 158 -21.62 5.40 5.31
C GLY A 158 -20.76 4.17 5.01
N GLN A 159 -19.69 4.29 4.22
CA GLN A 159 -18.78 3.18 3.97
C GLN A 159 -17.89 2.90 5.17
N ASP A 160 -17.56 1.62 5.35
CA ASP A 160 -16.49 1.17 6.24
C ASP A 160 -15.15 1.77 5.80
N SER A 161 -14.55 2.53 6.70
CA SER A 161 -13.33 3.27 6.46
C SER A 161 -12.10 2.37 6.28
N CYS A 162 -12.04 1.19 6.94
CA CYS A 162 -10.96 0.23 6.72
C CYS A 162 -11.08 -0.41 5.34
N ASN A 163 -12.29 -0.77 4.91
CA ASN A 163 -12.52 -1.29 3.56
C ASN A 163 -12.24 -0.23 2.49
N LEU A 164 -12.57 1.04 2.76
CA LEU A 164 -12.24 2.15 1.86
C LEU A 164 -10.72 2.37 1.74
N LEU A 165 -9.97 2.23 2.83
CA LEU A 165 -8.51 2.25 2.78
C LEU A 165 -7.92 1.09 1.96
N GLU A 166 -8.50 -0.11 2.06
CA GLU A 166 -8.08 -1.26 1.23
C GLU A 166 -8.34 -1.00 -0.24
N GLN A 167 -9.54 -0.54 -0.59
CA GLN A 167 -9.86 -0.09 -1.95
C GLN A 167 -8.89 0.98 -2.43
N ALA A 168 -8.51 1.91 -1.56
CA ALA A 168 -7.54 2.94 -1.90
C ALA A 168 -6.14 2.36 -2.15
N ALA A 169 -5.68 1.42 -1.33
CA ALA A 169 -4.40 0.75 -1.52
C ALA A 169 -4.37 -0.09 -2.80
N ASP A 170 -5.45 -0.82 -3.09
CA ASP A 170 -5.59 -1.60 -4.32
C ASP A 170 -5.60 -0.69 -5.54
N TRP A 171 -6.36 0.40 -5.49
CA TRP A 171 -6.36 1.40 -6.55
C TRP A 171 -4.96 1.99 -6.80
N VAL A 172 -4.21 2.34 -5.75
CA VAL A 172 -2.82 2.83 -5.87
C VAL A 172 -1.93 1.77 -6.52
N GLN A 173 -2.06 0.51 -6.09
CA GLN A 173 -1.31 -0.61 -6.66
C GLN A 173 -1.56 -0.75 -8.15
N ASP A 174 -2.84 -0.70 -8.56
CA ASP A 174 -3.23 -0.81 -9.96
C ASP A 174 -2.61 0.29 -10.81
N ARG A 175 -2.52 1.53 -10.29
CA ARG A 175 -1.85 2.64 -11.00
C ARG A 175 -0.37 2.35 -11.22
N ILE A 176 0.32 1.87 -10.19
CA ILE A 176 1.75 1.52 -10.25
C ILE A 176 1.96 0.37 -11.23
N PHE A 177 1.17 -0.70 -11.11
CA PHE A 177 1.35 -1.92 -11.90
C PHE A 177 0.97 -1.69 -13.36
N ALA A 178 -0.07 -0.91 -13.64
CA ALA A 178 -0.43 -0.54 -15.01
C ALA A 178 0.70 0.25 -15.69
N ALA A 179 1.35 1.19 -14.99
CA ALA A 179 2.49 1.94 -15.55
C ALA A 179 3.69 1.03 -15.84
N ILE A 180 4.03 0.11 -14.92
CA ILE A 180 5.08 -0.89 -15.15
C ILE A 180 4.72 -1.79 -16.36
N GLY A 181 3.48 -2.26 -16.43
CA GLY A 181 2.97 -3.10 -17.50
C GLY A 181 3.06 -2.43 -18.88
N ARG A 182 2.62 -1.16 -18.98
CA ARG A 182 2.75 -0.39 -20.23
C ARG A 182 4.19 -0.12 -20.64
N ALA A 183 5.12 -0.05 -19.67
CA ALA A 183 6.55 0.05 -19.95
C ALA A 183 7.16 -1.27 -20.49
N GLY A 184 6.36 -2.35 -20.57
CA GLY A 184 6.77 -3.66 -21.09
C GLY A 184 7.41 -4.56 -20.04
N TYR A 185 7.08 -4.36 -18.77
CA TYR A 185 7.64 -5.10 -17.63
C TYR A 185 6.55 -5.78 -16.81
N ASP A 186 6.91 -6.86 -16.13
CA ASP A 186 6.10 -7.44 -15.05
C ASP A 186 6.56 -6.84 -13.70
N PRO A 187 5.66 -6.29 -12.86
CA PRO A 187 6.01 -5.78 -11.52
C PRO A 187 6.80 -6.76 -10.65
N ASP A 188 6.58 -8.06 -10.82
CA ASP A 188 7.21 -9.14 -10.08
C ASP A 188 8.48 -9.70 -10.76
N GLU A 189 8.78 -9.25 -11.97
CA GLU A 189 10.02 -9.61 -12.66
C GLU A 189 11.23 -9.10 -11.87
N LYS A 190 12.20 -9.99 -11.68
CA LYS A 190 13.40 -9.68 -10.90
C LYS A 190 14.45 -8.98 -11.77
N ARG A 191 15.04 -7.93 -11.21
CA ARG A 191 16.12 -7.14 -11.81
C ARG A 191 17.27 -6.99 -10.82
N GLY A 192 18.49 -6.91 -11.34
CA GLY A 192 19.68 -6.73 -10.52
C GLY A 192 19.56 -5.43 -9.70
N ALA A 193 19.71 -5.53 -8.39
CA ALA A 193 19.47 -4.41 -7.47
C ALA A 193 20.38 -3.19 -7.73
N SER A 194 21.56 -3.42 -8.31
CA SER A 194 22.56 -2.38 -8.60
C SER A 194 22.57 -1.87 -10.04
N ASN A 195 22.14 -2.67 -11.01
CA ASN A 195 22.31 -2.39 -12.44
C ASN A 195 21.02 -2.51 -13.27
N PHE A 196 19.92 -2.95 -12.66
CA PHE A 196 18.64 -3.18 -13.33
C PHE A 196 18.72 -4.17 -14.51
N GLU A 197 19.74 -5.03 -14.54
CA GLU A 197 19.87 -6.05 -15.58
C GLU A 197 18.94 -7.24 -15.30
N ARG A 198 18.62 -8.00 -16.36
CA ARG A 198 17.86 -9.25 -16.22
C ARG A 198 18.66 -10.26 -15.39
N MET A 199 17.94 -11.10 -14.66
CA MET A 199 18.56 -12.28 -14.06
C MET A 199 19.12 -13.17 -15.17
N PRO A 200 20.40 -13.59 -15.10
CA PRO A 200 20.95 -14.54 -16.05
C PRO A 200 20.06 -15.77 -16.07
N GLU A 201 19.65 -16.19 -17.26
CA GLU A 201 19.06 -17.51 -17.43
C GLU A 201 20.15 -18.51 -17.07
N THR A 202 20.13 -19.00 -15.84
CA THR A 202 21.03 -20.07 -15.42
C THR A 202 20.80 -21.20 -16.41
N ASN A 203 21.79 -21.49 -17.25
CA ASN A 203 21.78 -22.66 -18.12
C ASN A 203 21.59 -23.89 -17.22
N LEU A 204 20.35 -24.35 -17.09
CA LEU A 204 19.98 -25.65 -16.51
C LEU A 204 20.61 -26.85 -17.27
N LYS A 205 21.50 -26.60 -18.23
CA LYS A 205 22.20 -27.57 -19.07
C LYS A 205 23.63 -27.90 -18.63
N ILE A 206 24.17 -27.33 -17.55
CA ILE A 206 25.51 -27.69 -17.04
C ILE A 206 25.41 -28.46 -15.73
N ILE A 207 24.58 -29.50 -15.70
CA ILE A 207 24.79 -30.64 -14.80
C ILE A 207 24.64 -31.91 -15.66
N GLY A 208 25.54 -32.06 -16.64
CA GLY A 208 25.91 -33.33 -17.25
C GLY A 208 27.19 -33.88 -16.59
N PRO A 209 27.45 -35.19 -16.68
CA PRO A 209 27.50 -36.10 -15.55
C PRO A 209 28.84 -36.08 -14.81
N LEU A 210 28.94 -35.29 -13.74
CA LEU A 210 29.99 -35.45 -12.73
C LEU A 210 29.67 -36.55 -11.70
N ALA A 211 28.51 -37.21 -11.83
CA ALA A 211 28.10 -38.33 -10.99
C ALA A 211 28.73 -39.70 -11.36
N ALA A 212 29.55 -39.78 -12.42
CA ALA A 212 30.07 -41.05 -12.93
C ALA A 212 31.52 -41.40 -12.53
N GLN A 213 32.19 -40.61 -11.69
CA GLN A 213 33.60 -40.86 -11.33
C GLN A 213 33.88 -41.20 -9.85
N PHE A 214 32.87 -41.27 -8.98
CA PHE A 214 33.09 -41.58 -7.56
C PHE A 214 32.73 -43.01 -7.11
N ASN A 215 32.28 -43.90 -8.00
CA ASN A 215 32.01 -45.32 -7.69
C ASN A 215 32.96 -46.29 -8.40
N ALA A 216 34.25 -45.98 -8.42
CA ALA A 216 35.28 -46.93 -8.86
C ALA A 216 36.58 -46.72 -8.07
N LYS A 217 36.55 -46.95 -6.75
CA LYS A 217 37.64 -47.45 -5.89
C LYS A 217 37.33 -47.15 -4.42
N ALA A 218 36.78 -48.14 -3.72
CA ALA A 218 37.13 -48.56 -2.37
C ALA A 218 36.31 -49.81 -2.03
#